data_AF-A0A017HWJ3-F1
#
_entry.id   AF-A0A017HWJ3-F1
#
_cell.length_a   1.000
_cell.length_b   1.000
_cell.length_c   1.000
_cell.angle_alpha   90.00
_cell.angle_beta   90.00
_cell.angle_gamma   90.00
#
_symmetry.space_group_name_H-M   'P 1'
#
loop_
_entity.id
_entity.type
_entity.pdbx_description
1 polymer ?
#
loop_
_entity_poly.entity_id
_entity_poly.type
_entity_poly.pdbx_seq_one_letter_code
_entity_poly.pdbx_strand_id
1 'polypeptide(L)'
;MDIHEYQAKELLANYGVRTPRGGLAYSPEHAAYRATEVGGEAWVVKAQIHSGARGKAGGIVLCRDEHEVSAAAEKLLGRRLVTHQTGPKGKLVNRLYIEETVELGQELYLGFVLDGGGADHHPGLGLGGQWRSRRSRRRRPTA
;
A
#
# COMPACT_ATOMS: atom_id res chain seq x y z
N MET A 1 -6.04 -15.95 6.36
CA MET A 1 -6.86 -15.09 5.48
C MET A 1 -6.14 -13.77 5.37
N ASP A 2 -5.94 -13.26 4.15
CA ASP A 2 -5.25 -12.00 3.92
C ASP A 2 -6.25 -10.89 3.59
N ILE A 3 -5.93 -9.64 3.96
CA ILE A 3 -6.70 -8.45 3.62
C ILE A 3 -5.90 -7.51 2.72
N HIS A 4 -6.61 -6.69 1.94
CA HIS A 4 -6.00 -5.65 1.12
C HIS A 4 -5.52 -4.45 1.95
N GLU A 5 -4.63 -3.63 1.37
CA GLU A 5 -4.10 -2.42 2.02
C GLU A 5 -5.22 -1.47 2.45
N TYR A 6 -6.24 -1.27 1.62
CA TYR A 6 -7.35 -0.37 1.97
C TYR A 6 -8.14 -0.87 3.19
N GLN A 7 -8.34 -2.18 3.33
CA GLN A 7 -9.04 -2.79 4.47
C GLN A 7 -8.21 -2.65 5.74
N ALA A 8 -6.89 -2.85 5.63
CA ALA A 8 -5.99 -2.64 6.74
C ALA A 8 -5.98 -1.16 7.19
N LYS A 9 -6.01 -0.21 6.25
CA LYS A 9 -6.11 1.22 6.56
C LYS A 9 -7.41 1.59 7.24
N GLU A 10 -8.54 1.10 6.74
CA GLU A 10 -9.85 1.30 7.35
C GLU A 10 -9.87 0.77 8.79
N LEU A 11 -9.34 -0.44 9.01
CA LEU A 11 -9.21 -1.02 10.34
C LEU A 11 -8.34 -0.13 11.25
N LEU A 12 -7.15 0.27 10.80
CA LEU A 12 -6.25 1.13 11.58
C LEU A 12 -6.89 2.49 11.91
N ALA A 13 -7.58 3.11 10.96
CA ALA A 13 -8.29 4.37 11.14
C ALA A 13 -9.40 4.26 12.19
N ASN A 14 -10.15 3.15 12.21
CA ASN A 14 -11.19 2.87 13.22
C ASN A 14 -10.64 2.78 14.64
N TYR A 15 -9.34 2.53 14.81
CA TYR A 15 -8.64 2.53 16.10
C TYR A 15 -7.78 3.79 16.32
N GLY A 16 -8.03 4.86 15.56
CA GLY A 16 -7.39 6.16 15.77
C GLY A 16 -5.98 6.31 15.20
N VAL A 17 -5.49 5.33 14.43
CA VAL A 17 -4.21 5.45 13.73
C VAL A 17 -4.41 6.34 12.51
N ARG A 18 -3.65 7.44 12.42
CA ARG A 18 -3.69 8.33 11.26
C ARG A 18 -3.20 7.60 10.01
N THR A 19 -4.06 7.54 9.01
CA THR A 19 -3.71 7.08 7.66
C THR A 19 -3.90 8.22 6.68
N PRO A 20 -3.10 8.30 5.59
CA PRO A 20 -3.34 9.29 4.57
C PRO A 20 -4.72 9.10 3.94
N ARG A 21 -5.33 10.21 3.51
CA ARG A 21 -6.63 10.20 2.85
C ARG A 21 -6.52 9.48 1.51
N GLY A 22 -7.53 8.67 1.22
CA GLY A 22 -7.59 7.95 -0.04
C GLY A 22 -8.87 7.15 -0.15
N GLY A 23 -9.09 6.59 -1.34
CA GLY A 23 -10.26 5.76 -1.59
C GLY A 23 -10.08 4.80 -2.74
N LEU A 24 -11.04 3.89 -2.85
CA LEU A 24 -11.06 2.88 -3.89
C LEU A 24 -11.51 3.47 -5.23
N ALA A 25 -10.94 2.92 -6.30
CA ALA A 25 -11.35 3.17 -7.66
C ALA A 25 -11.42 1.85 -8.45
N TYR A 26 -12.40 1.77 -9.35
CA TYR A 26 -12.70 0.58 -10.16
C TYR A 26 -12.69 0.84 -11.67
N SER A 27 -12.55 2.11 -12.07
CA SER A 27 -12.40 2.55 -13.46
C SER A 27 -11.46 3.77 -13.50
N PRO A 28 -10.92 4.14 -14.68
CA PRO A 28 -10.13 5.35 -14.83
C PRO A 28 -10.88 6.63 -14.42
N GLU A 29 -12.17 6.74 -14.77
CA GLU A 29 -13.01 7.89 -14.44
C GLU A 29 -13.26 7.98 -12.94
N HIS A 30 -13.53 6.85 -12.28
CA HIS A 30 -13.67 6.79 -10.83
C HIS A 30 -12.34 7.12 -10.13
N ALA A 31 -11.19 6.76 -10.72
CA ALA A 31 -9.89 7.11 -10.16
C ALA A 31 -9.62 8.62 -10.20
N ALA A 32 -9.92 9.28 -11.34
CA ALA A 32 -9.82 10.73 -11.47
C ALA A 32 -10.77 11.44 -10.50
N TYR A 33 -12.04 11.02 -10.43
CA TYR A 33 -13.00 11.55 -9.46
C TYR A 33 -12.49 11.41 -8.02
N ARG A 34 -11.92 10.24 -7.68
CA ARG A 34 -11.38 10.00 -6.34
C ARG A 34 -10.20 10.92 -6.01
N ALA A 35 -9.33 11.22 -6.99
CA ALA A 35 -8.26 12.19 -6.80
C ALA A 35 -8.82 13.58 -6.46
N THR A 36 -9.85 14.02 -7.19
CA THR A 36 -10.55 15.28 -6.91
C THR A 36 -11.17 15.30 -5.51
N GLU A 37 -11.83 14.22 -5.07
CA GLU A 37 -12.40 14.11 -3.72
C GLU A 37 -11.34 14.17 -2.62
N VAL A 38 -10.20 13.51 -2.82
CA VAL A 38 -9.09 13.51 -1.86
C VAL A 38 -8.46 14.90 -1.77
N GLY A 39 -8.37 15.61 -2.90
CA GLY A 39 -7.71 16.91 -3.02
C GLY A 39 -6.19 16.83 -2.87
N GLY A 40 -5.52 17.97 -3.09
CA GLY A 40 -4.06 18.09 -3.04
C GLY A 40 -3.45 18.39 -4.40
N GLU A 41 -2.12 18.33 -4.49
CA GLU A 41 -1.33 18.65 -5.69
C GLU A 41 -0.74 17.39 -6.36
N ALA A 42 -0.80 16.24 -5.69
CA ALA A 42 -0.31 14.98 -6.20
C ALA A 42 -0.91 13.79 -5.44
N TRP A 43 -1.04 12.66 -6.14
CA TRP A 43 -1.64 11.43 -5.66
C TRP A 43 -0.78 10.22 -5.99
N VAL A 44 -0.98 9.14 -5.23
CA VAL A 44 -0.39 7.83 -5.51
C VAL A 44 -1.48 6.85 -5.91
N VAL A 45 -1.38 6.30 -7.12
CA VAL A 45 -2.24 5.25 -7.64
C VAL A 45 -1.65 3.89 -7.27
N LYS A 46 -2.37 3.09 -6.47
CA LYS A 46 -1.87 1.83 -5.91
C LYS A 46 -2.71 0.63 -6.33
N ALA A 47 -2.11 -0.29 -7.07
CA ALA A 47 -2.72 -1.58 -7.39
C ALA A 47 -3.04 -2.38 -6.12
N GLN A 48 -4.28 -2.84 -5.97
CA GLN A 48 -4.71 -3.62 -4.82
C GLN A 48 -4.69 -5.12 -5.14
N ILE A 49 -3.59 -5.78 -4.79
CA ILE A 49 -3.44 -7.24 -4.87
C ILE A 49 -2.86 -7.78 -3.56
N HIS A 50 -3.17 -9.04 -3.22
CA HIS A 50 -2.53 -9.74 -2.09
C HIS A 50 -1.12 -10.17 -2.47
N SER A 51 -0.21 -9.20 -2.56
CA SER A 51 1.22 -9.38 -2.79
C SER A 51 1.98 -8.09 -2.47
N GLY A 52 3.18 -8.20 -1.92
CA GLY A 52 4.11 -7.10 -1.76
C GLY A 52 4.92 -6.81 -3.03
N ALA A 53 5.97 -6.00 -2.90
CA ALA A 53 6.86 -5.57 -3.99
C ALA A 53 6.18 -4.87 -5.19
N ARG A 54 4.92 -4.43 -5.04
CA ARG A 54 4.11 -3.74 -6.07
C ARG A 54 4.84 -2.55 -6.68
N GLY A 55 5.52 -1.73 -5.87
CA GLY A 55 6.24 -0.56 -6.38
C GLY A 55 7.42 -0.89 -7.29
N LYS A 56 8.08 -2.05 -7.12
CA LYS A 56 9.12 -2.50 -8.06
C LYS A 56 8.52 -3.07 -9.35
N ALA A 57 7.29 -3.55 -9.28
CA ALA A 57 6.56 -4.13 -10.40
C ALA A 57 5.74 -3.08 -11.19
N GLY A 58 5.87 -1.79 -10.88
CA GLY A 58 5.09 -0.73 -11.52
C GLY A 58 3.64 -0.60 -11.03
N GLY A 59 3.25 -1.31 -9.97
CA GLY A 59 1.90 -1.26 -9.39
C GLY A 59 1.65 -0.09 -8.43
N ILE A 60 2.60 0.84 -8.30
CA ILE A 60 2.50 2.05 -7.48
C ILE A 60 3.00 3.21 -8.35
N VAL A 61 2.14 4.16 -8.68
CA VAL A 61 2.44 5.26 -9.61
C VAL A 61 2.16 6.60 -8.92
N LEU A 62 3.10 7.54 -9.01
CA LEU A 62 2.91 8.92 -8.55
C LEU A 62 2.32 9.73 -9.72
N CYS A 63 1.29 10.51 -9.43
CA CYS A 63 0.55 11.32 -10.39
C CYS A 63 0.42 12.75 -9.85
N ARG A 64 0.54 13.75 -10.71
CA ARG A 64 0.50 15.20 -10.37
C ARG A 64 -0.80 15.89 -10.76
N ASP A 65 -1.65 15.22 -11.52
CA ASP A 65 -2.98 15.69 -11.89
C ASP A 65 -3.94 14.50 -12.09
N GLU A 66 -5.23 14.79 -12.22
CA GLU A 66 -6.29 13.80 -12.43
C GLU A 66 -6.17 13.04 -13.77
N HIS A 67 -5.54 13.64 -14.78
CA HIS A 67 -5.32 13.00 -16.08
C HIS A 67 -4.25 11.90 -15.96
N GLU A 68 -3.16 12.17 -15.26
CA GLU A 68 -2.12 11.18 -14.92
C GLU A 68 -2.70 10.05 -14.06
N VAL A 69 -3.61 10.37 -13.11
CA VAL A 69 -4.31 9.36 -12.29
C VAL A 69 -5.16 8.44 -13.17
N SER A 70 -5.96 9.02 -14.08
CA SER A 70 -6.79 8.26 -15.02
C SER A 70 -5.94 7.36 -15.93
N ALA A 71 -4.87 7.90 -16.51
CA ALA A 71 -3.97 7.16 -17.39
C ALA A 71 -3.23 6.03 -16.65
N ALA A 72 -2.81 6.25 -15.40
CA ALA A 72 -2.24 5.21 -14.56
C ALA A 72 -3.27 4.11 -14.25
N ALA A 73 -4.52 4.50 -14.00
CA ALA A 73 -5.59 3.56 -13.74
C ALA A 73 -5.91 2.67 -14.94
N GLU A 74 -5.98 3.24 -16.15
CA GLU A 74 -6.17 2.50 -17.40
C GLU A 74 -5.05 1.49 -17.66
N LYS A 75 -3.80 1.86 -17.35
CA LYS A 75 -2.65 0.95 -17.50
C LYS A 75 -2.67 -0.21 -16.50
N LEU A 76 -3.24 -0.01 -15.31
CA LEU A 76 -3.20 -0.99 -14.23
C LEU A 76 -4.43 -1.90 -14.20
N LEU A 77 -5.63 -1.34 -14.31
CA LEU A 77 -6.89 -2.10 -14.19
C LEU A 77 -7.01 -3.15 -15.28
N GLY A 78 -7.48 -4.34 -14.91
CA GLY A 78 -7.62 -5.48 -15.82
C GLY A 78 -6.30 -6.12 -16.26
N ARG A 79 -5.14 -5.59 -15.82
CA ARG A 79 -3.82 -6.19 -16.10
C ARG A 79 -3.37 -7.10 -14.97
N ARG A 80 -2.49 -8.04 -15.29
CA ARG A 80 -1.84 -8.91 -14.31
C ARG A 80 -0.55 -8.26 -13.84
N LEU A 81 -0.50 -7.92 -12.55
CA LEU A 81 0.71 -7.42 -11.93
C LEU A 81 1.58 -8.61 -11.49
N VAL A 82 2.76 -8.72 -12.09
CA VAL A 82 3.76 -9.74 -11.77
C VAL A 82 4.75 -9.16 -10.77
N THR A 83 4.81 -9.75 -9.59
CA THR A 83 5.82 -9.47 -8.57
C THR A 83 6.63 -10.74 -8.31
N HIS A 84 7.78 -10.60 -7.63
CA HIS A 84 8.55 -11.77 -7.16
C HIS A 84 7.70 -12.73 -6.30
N GLN A 85 6.67 -12.22 -5.61
CA GLN A 85 5.82 -13.00 -4.72
C GLN A 85 4.59 -13.59 -5.42
N THR A 86 4.15 -13.04 -6.56
CA THR A 86 3.04 -13.64 -7.34
C THR A 86 3.53 -14.73 -8.30
N GLY A 87 4.82 -14.75 -8.63
CA GLY A 87 5.38 -15.57 -9.69
C GLY A 87 4.88 -15.14 -11.09
N PRO A 88 5.23 -15.90 -12.14
CA PRO A 88 4.98 -15.55 -13.55
C PRO A 88 3.50 -15.35 -13.89
N LYS A 89 2.59 -16.00 -13.15
CA LYS A 89 1.14 -15.89 -13.37
C LYS A 89 0.57 -14.51 -13.00
N GLY A 90 1.27 -13.75 -12.16
CA GLY A 90 0.81 -12.46 -11.65
C GLY A 90 -0.50 -12.54 -10.85
N LYS A 91 -1.00 -11.39 -10.42
CA LYS A 91 -2.37 -11.24 -9.91
C LYS A 91 -3.10 -10.16 -10.70
N LEU A 92 -4.37 -10.44 -11.02
CA LEU A 92 -5.23 -9.48 -11.72
C LEU A 92 -5.51 -8.27 -10.82
N VAL A 93 -5.32 -7.07 -11.36
CA VAL A 93 -5.64 -5.82 -10.66
C VAL A 93 -7.09 -5.45 -10.99
N ASN A 94 -8.00 -5.74 -10.06
CA ASN A 94 -9.44 -5.44 -10.20
C ASN A 94 -9.85 -4.12 -9.54
N ARG A 95 -8.97 -3.53 -8.73
CA ARG A 95 -9.24 -2.29 -8.00
C ARG A 95 -7.94 -1.58 -7.67
N LEU A 96 -8.04 -0.26 -7.56
CA LEU A 96 -6.96 0.63 -7.20
C LEU A 96 -7.31 1.35 -5.89
N TYR A 97 -6.28 1.86 -5.23
CA TYR A 97 -6.43 2.80 -4.12
C TYR A 97 -5.71 4.08 -4.51
N ILE A 98 -6.46 5.19 -4.56
CA ILE A 98 -5.96 6.53 -4.87
C ILE A 98 -5.74 7.21 -3.53
N GLU A 99 -4.52 7.65 -3.26
CA GLU A 99 -4.13 8.21 -1.96
C GLU A 99 -3.43 9.54 -2.14
N GLU A 100 -3.60 10.46 -1.19
CA GLU A 100 -2.80 11.68 -1.13
C GLU A 100 -1.31 11.36 -0.96
N THR A 101 -0.48 12.29 -1.42
CA THR A 101 0.96 12.25 -1.14
C THR A 101 1.24 12.72 0.29
N VAL A 102 2.29 12.16 0.89
CA VAL A 102 2.78 12.58 2.20
C VAL A 102 4.24 12.97 2.12
N GLU A 103 4.63 14.03 2.81
CA GLU A 103 6.02 14.40 2.95
C GLU A 103 6.74 13.42 3.89
N LEU A 104 7.71 12.70 3.35
CA LEU A 104 8.45 11.69 4.10
C LEU A 104 9.74 12.28 4.66
N GLY A 105 9.77 12.54 5.97
CA GLY A 105 11.00 12.87 6.69
C GLY A 105 11.82 11.63 7.06
N GLN A 106 11.15 10.55 7.50
CA GLN A 106 11.76 9.29 7.87
C GLN A 106 10.82 8.12 7.55
N GLU A 107 11.38 7.01 7.07
CA GLU A 107 10.66 5.75 6.86
C GLU A 107 11.09 4.72 7.92
N LEU A 108 10.12 4.16 8.64
CA LEU A 108 10.32 3.13 9.67
C LEU A 108 9.60 1.83 9.28
N TYR A 109 10.11 0.70 9.75
CA TYR A 109 9.47 -0.61 9.61
C TYR A 109 8.95 -1.07 10.97
N LEU A 110 7.66 -1.38 11.05
CA LEU A 110 6.98 -1.91 12.23
C LEU A 110 6.15 -3.14 11.83
N GLY A 111 6.17 -4.19 12.66
CA GLY A 111 5.38 -5.39 12.46
C GLY A 111 5.22 -6.17 13.76
N PHE A 112 4.06 -6.80 13.92
CA PHE A 112 3.74 -7.65 15.07
C PHE A 112 3.38 -9.04 14.56
N VAL A 113 3.86 -10.07 15.24
CA VAL A 113 3.52 -11.47 14.99
C VAL A 113 3.29 -12.13 16.34
N LEU A 114 2.35 -13.07 16.38
CA LEU A 114 2.20 -13.93 17.55
C LEU A 114 3.32 -14.97 17.52
N ASP A 115 4.05 -15.10 18.62
CA ASP A 115 5.03 -16.16 18.79
C ASP A 115 4.30 -17.45 19.15
N GLY A 116 4.46 -18.48 18.33
CA GLY A 116 3.82 -19.78 18.50
C GLY A 116 4.60 -20.75 19.39
N GLY A 117 5.67 -20.30 20.05
CA GLY A 117 6.42 -21.08 21.04
C GLY A 117 5.48 -21.60 22.15
N GLY A 118 5.46 -22.92 22.33
CA GLY A 118 4.42 -23.65 23.07
C GLY A 118 4.14 -23.16 24.49
N ALA A 119 2.90 -23.41 24.92
CA ALA A 119 2.45 -23.28 26.29
C ALA A 119 3.33 -24.13 27.23
N ASP A 120 4.33 -23.50 27.85
CA ASP A 120 4.99 -23.91 29.10
C ASP A 120 6.02 -22.84 29.53
N HIS A 121 5.63 -21.56 29.49
CA HIS A 121 6.39 -20.50 30.16
C HIS A 121 5.48 -19.72 31.11
N HIS A 122 5.88 -19.73 32.38
CA HIS A 122 5.33 -18.96 33.49
C HIS A 122 4.97 -17.51 33.10
N PRO A 123 3.99 -16.87 33.78
CA PRO A 123 3.51 -15.53 33.43
C PRO A 123 4.52 -14.47 33.85
N GLY A 124 5.53 -14.24 33.01
CA GLY A 124 6.31 -13.02 32.96
C GLY A 124 5.88 -12.23 31.73
N LEU A 125 5.49 -10.97 31.89
CA LEU A 125 5.20 -10.02 30.81
C LEU A 125 6.39 -9.92 29.84
N GLY A 126 6.38 -10.75 28.80
CA GLY A 126 7.33 -10.72 27.71
C GLY A 126 6.68 -10.18 26.44
N LEU A 127 6.82 -8.88 26.18
CA LEU A 127 6.54 -8.31 24.86
C LEU A 127 7.66 -8.75 23.90
N GLY A 128 7.59 -10.00 23.45
CA GLY A 128 8.52 -10.61 22.50
C GLY A 128 8.25 -10.18 21.06
N GLY A 129 8.48 -8.90 20.73
CA GLY A 129 8.49 -8.44 19.34
C GLY A 129 9.86 -8.64 18.72
N GLN A 130 10.05 -9.60 17.82
CA GLN A 130 11.31 -9.75 17.09
C GLN A 130 11.48 -8.58 16.08
N TRP A 131 12.17 -7.53 16.49
CA TRP A 131 12.52 -6.39 15.65
C TRP A 131 13.55 -6.81 14.58
N ARG A 132 13.17 -6.72 13.30
CA ARG A 132 14.10 -6.85 12.16
C ARG A 132 14.19 -5.52 11.42
N SER A 133 15.22 -4.72 11.70
CA SER A 133 15.48 -3.50 10.92
C SER A 133 16.08 -3.88 9.56
N ARG A 134 15.37 -3.65 8.45
CA ARG A 134 15.98 -3.56 7.12
C ARG A 134 15.93 -2.10 6.67
N ARG A 135 17.08 -1.42 6.70
CA ARG A 135 17.24 -0.09 6.08
C ARG A 135 17.26 -0.28 4.57
N SER A 136 16.19 0.11 3.87
CA SER A 136 16.22 0.27 2.42
C SER A 136 16.44 1.75 2.12
N ARG A 137 17.67 2.14 1.78
CA ARG A 137 17.95 3.48 1.24
C ARG A 137 17.46 3.52 -0.21
N ARG A 138 16.29 4.10 -0.47
CA ARG A 138 15.96 4.58 -1.83
C ARG A 138 16.57 5.97 -1.98
N ARG A 139 17.54 6.12 -2.89
CA ARG A 139 18.03 7.44 -3.31
C ARG A 139 16.92 8.12 -4.11
N ARG A 140 16.67 9.41 -3.83
CA ARG A 140 15.76 10.27 -4.62
C ARG A 140 16.20 10.26 -6.10
N PRO A 141 15.29 10.14 -7.07
CA PRO A 141 15.55 10.69 -8.39
C PRO A 141 15.60 12.21 -8.23
N THR A 142 16.71 12.83 -8.64
CA THR A 142 16.77 14.28 -8.86
C THR A 142 15.82 14.67 -9.98
N ALA A 143 15.32 15.90 -9.88
CA ALA A 143 14.29 16.53 -10.71
C ALA A 143 14.44 16.31 -12.23
#